data_AF-A0A9R1XMI9-F1
#
_entry.id   AF-A0A9R1XMI9-F1
#
_cell.length_a   1.000
_cell.length_b   1.000
_cell.length_c   1.000
_cell.angle_alpha   90.00
_cell.angle_beta   90.00
_cell.angle_gamma   90.00
#
_symmetry.space_group_name_H-M   'P 1'
#
loop_
_entity.id
_entity.type
_entity.pdbx_description
1 polymer ?
#
loop_
_entity_poly.entity_id
_entity_poly.type
_entity_poly.pdbx_seq_one_letter_code
_entity_poly.pdbx_strand_id
1 'polypeptide(L)'
;MFSSYLARTIKQRTHSHLFLPFILRSLASQYGFSTLSYSHSTHTLFQAFHQTPGIQYQKLDYNHFSTLHPSHLYQTIDFTQITECADETTKSDVIQLVKLLRSNFNPGEAESSDFLDRSDIKPSDVLINSVIWELKDEWKLAFFVFKWGQKWRCDNEKAWSLMIWVLGNHKKFNNAWCLIRDLYQSSMNTQRPMLIMIDRYAAANEPAEAIRTFQIMEKFKLSPDQNSFYSLLHTLCKHGYIEEAEEFMFLNAKLFPLETHGFNIILEGWCTTFIDILEAKRIWKEMDKCQIIPDEHSYTHMISCFSKVNNLFDSLRLYDEMKKKGWTPNQKVYNSLVYVLSHENCIDEALRILEKMKEMGLNPDSTPYNFIIRTLCEVGKLEDARGILSRMLEENVSPNIDTYHAFLEGVGVNFEESLELVERMGRSGNGPTRDTFVILLEKFLGVDEVENAMKIWVKMKDYEVFPDSKHLVIMVEGLVKHGLKVKGRELYNEMISIGIVEDPKLKKLLKDSLEDECRKSRKSRHEERRVRMHHGKKWFSVKKSRT
;
A
#
# COMPACT_ATOMS: atom_id res chain seq x y z
N MET A 1 -21.44 34.79 -6.62
CA MET A 1 -20.02 34.68 -6.20
C MET A 1 -19.40 33.29 -6.40
N PHE A 2 -20.18 32.20 -6.53
CA PHE A 2 -19.68 30.89 -7.00
C PHE A 2 -19.12 30.92 -8.44
N SER A 3 -19.76 31.69 -9.35
CA SER A 3 -19.35 31.82 -10.75
C SER A 3 -18.00 32.55 -10.94
N SER A 4 -17.64 33.48 -10.07
CA SER A 4 -16.42 34.31 -10.25
C SER A 4 -15.15 33.65 -9.72
N TYR A 5 -15.26 32.73 -8.77
CA TYR A 5 -14.11 31.98 -8.23
C TYR A 5 -13.79 30.76 -9.09
N LEU A 6 -14.80 29.95 -9.46
CA LEU A 6 -14.63 28.87 -10.44
C LEU A 6 -14.10 29.43 -11.77
N ALA A 7 -14.62 30.57 -12.25
CA ALA A 7 -14.09 31.21 -13.44
C ALA A 7 -12.67 31.78 -13.27
N ARG A 8 -12.19 32.10 -12.06
CA ARG A 8 -10.79 32.54 -11.87
C ARG A 8 -9.83 31.36 -11.84
N THR A 9 -10.19 30.27 -11.17
CA THR A 9 -9.40 29.04 -11.14
C THR A 9 -9.39 28.34 -12.51
N ILE A 10 -10.52 28.37 -13.23
CA ILE A 10 -10.64 27.87 -14.61
C ILE A 10 -9.91 28.82 -15.57
N LYS A 11 -10.08 30.15 -15.52
CA LYS A 11 -9.46 31.08 -16.48
C LYS A 11 -7.95 31.23 -16.33
N GLN A 12 -7.37 30.95 -15.17
CA GLN A 12 -5.91 30.78 -15.02
C GLN A 12 -5.40 29.40 -15.46
N ARG A 13 -6.28 28.40 -15.60
CA ARG A 13 -5.95 27.03 -16.05
C ARG A 13 -6.37 26.71 -17.49
N THR A 14 -7.19 27.55 -18.16
CA THR A 14 -7.71 27.34 -19.53
C THR A 14 -6.89 28.00 -20.63
N HIS A 15 -5.58 27.86 -20.61
CA HIS A 15 -4.78 28.00 -21.84
C HIS A 15 -4.25 26.64 -22.30
N SER A 16 -5.14 25.65 -22.35
CA SER A 16 -4.98 24.45 -23.17
C SER A 16 -6.34 23.79 -23.33
N HIS A 17 -7.01 24.07 -24.44
CA HIS A 17 -8.26 23.43 -24.83
C HIS A 17 -8.07 21.91 -24.94
N LEU A 18 -8.81 21.12 -24.17
CA LEU A 18 -9.31 19.78 -24.53
C LEU A 18 -10.11 19.08 -23.40
N PHE A 19 -11.01 19.77 -22.69
CA PHE A 19 -12.03 19.09 -21.87
C PHE A 19 -13.33 19.89 -21.86
N LEU A 20 -14.26 19.51 -22.74
CA LEU A 20 -15.67 19.91 -22.69
C LEU A 20 -16.54 18.86 -23.41
N PRO A 21 -17.04 17.82 -22.70
CA PRO A 21 -18.22 17.06 -23.13
C PRO A 21 -19.40 17.41 -22.21
N PHE A 22 -20.51 17.95 -22.75
CA PHE A 22 -21.91 17.74 -22.26
C PHE A 22 -22.95 18.68 -22.90
N ILE A 23 -22.58 19.77 -23.60
CA ILE A 23 -23.58 20.79 -24.03
C ILE A 23 -24.13 20.64 -25.47
N LEU A 24 -23.63 19.76 -26.33
CA LEU A 24 -24.10 19.67 -27.73
C LEU A 24 -24.90 18.40 -28.05
N ARG A 25 -25.99 18.13 -27.31
CA ARG A 25 -26.97 17.08 -27.68
C ARG A 25 -28.32 17.61 -28.19
N SER A 26 -28.46 18.92 -28.43
CA SER A 26 -29.70 19.51 -28.97
C SER A 26 -29.60 20.05 -30.41
N LEU A 27 -28.45 20.01 -31.08
CA LEU A 27 -28.32 20.59 -32.44
C LEU A 27 -27.59 19.73 -33.49
N ALA A 28 -27.11 18.54 -33.15
CA ALA A 28 -26.42 17.66 -34.11
C ALA A 28 -27.32 16.50 -34.57
N SER A 29 -28.52 16.82 -35.05
CA SER A 29 -29.35 15.93 -35.87
C SER A 29 -29.38 16.45 -37.31
N GLN A 30 -28.22 16.75 -37.89
CA GLN A 30 -28.07 17.04 -39.31
C GLN A 30 -26.57 17.00 -39.63
N TYR A 31 -26.19 16.18 -40.62
CA TYR A 31 -24.84 16.00 -41.20
C TYR A 31 -23.88 15.00 -40.52
N GLY A 32 -23.95 13.75 -41.00
CA GLY A 32 -22.87 13.04 -41.72
C GLY A 32 -21.46 12.96 -41.12
N PHE A 33 -21.01 11.72 -40.90
CA PHE A 33 -19.63 11.32 -40.61
C PHE A 33 -18.59 11.91 -41.59
N SER A 34 -17.40 12.27 -41.08
CA SER A 34 -16.13 11.90 -41.71
C SER A 34 -14.94 11.98 -40.73
N THR A 35 -14.14 10.91 -40.80
CA THR A 35 -12.78 10.69 -40.28
C THR A 35 -11.87 11.91 -40.20
N LEU A 36 -11.09 12.04 -39.12
CA LEU A 36 -9.80 12.74 -39.11
C LEU A 36 -8.85 12.11 -38.09
N SER A 37 -7.75 11.57 -38.60
CA SER A 37 -6.50 11.29 -37.91
C SER A 37 -5.82 12.61 -37.50
N TYR A 38 -5.03 12.62 -36.40
CA TYR A 38 -3.63 13.12 -36.36
C TYR A 38 -3.05 13.24 -34.93
N SER A 39 -1.83 12.70 -34.81
CA SER A 39 -0.61 13.08 -34.06
C SER A 39 -0.61 13.77 -32.68
N HIS A 40 0.20 13.16 -31.79
CA HIS A 40 1.07 13.69 -30.73
C HIS A 40 1.10 15.21 -30.45
N SER A 41 0.81 15.57 -29.18
CA SER A 41 1.59 16.55 -28.39
C SER A 41 1.12 16.59 -26.92
N THR A 42 1.61 15.68 -26.07
CA THR A 42 1.28 15.64 -24.62
C THR A 42 2.42 16.09 -23.71
N HIS A 43 3.43 16.79 -24.23
CA HIS A 43 4.69 17.02 -23.51
C HIS A 43 4.83 18.34 -22.72
N THR A 44 3.81 19.20 -22.62
CA THR A 44 4.01 20.56 -22.05
C THR A 44 3.13 20.94 -20.84
N LEU A 45 2.28 20.06 -20.31
CA LEU A 45 1.41 20.42 -19.16
C LEU A 45 2.01 20.14 -17.77
N PHE A 46 3.06 19.31 -17.68
CA PHE A 46 3.49 18.72 -16.41
C PHE A 46 4.57 19.50 -15.62
N GLN A 47 5.06 20.65 -16.11
CA GLN A 47 6.15 21.38 -15.42
C GLN A 47 5.70 22.50 -14.48
N ALA A 48 4.44 22.94 -14.50
CA ALA A 48 4.00 24.08 -13.70
C ALA A 48 3.55 23.74 -12.27
N PHE A 49 3.42 22.45 -11.93
CA PHE A 49 2.90 21.98 -10.63
C PHE A 49 3.97 21.62 -9.59
N HIS A 50 5.26 21.69 -9.93
CA HIS A 50 6.37 21.39 -9.00
C HIS A 50 6.72 22.55 -8.03
N GLN A 51 5.82 23.51 -7.80
CA GLN A 51 6.08 24.65 -6.92
C GLN A 51 5.09 24.75 -5.76
N THR A 52 4.97 23.66 -5.01
CA THR A 52 4.74 23.76 -3.57
C THR A 52 5.96 23.13 -2.90
N PRO A 53 6.76 23.87 -2.12
CA PRO A 53 7.85 23.25 -1.37
C PRO A 53 7.21 22.31 -0.36
N GLY A 54 7.25 21.00 -0.66
CA GLY A 54 6.87 19.96 0.27
C GLY A 54 7.73 20.10 1.51
N ILE A 55 7.12 20.50 2.62
CA ILE A 55 7.70 20.27 3.93
C ILE A 55 7.77 18.74 4.03
N GLN A 56 8.99 18.21 4.06
CA GLN A 56 9.26 16.80 4.32
C GLN A 56 8.72 16.46 5.71
N TYR A 57 7.45 16.06 5.79
CA TYR A 57 7.00 15.25 6.90
C TYR A 57 7.60 13.86 6.68
N GLN A 58 8.38 13.40 7.65
CA GLN A 58 8.95 12.07 7.68
C GLN A 58 7.88 11.05 7.32
N LYS A 59 8.29 10.09 6.49
CA LYS A 59 7.56 8.87 6.18
C LYS A 59 7.41 8.09 7.50
N LEU A 60 6.38 8.42 8.28
CA LEU A 60 5.97 7.62 9.43
C LEU A 60 5.10 6.50 8.86
N ASP A 61 5.54 5.25 9.02
CA ASP A 61 4.81 4.06 8.59
C ASP A 61 3.54 3.90 9.46
N TYR A 62 2.43 4.52 9.05
CA TYR A 62 1.12 4.36 9.69
C TYR A 62 0.43 3.04 9.29
N ASN A 63 1.15 1.91 9.33
CA ASN A 63 0.61 0.59 9.00
C ASN A 63 -0.33 0.02 10.09
N HIS A 64 -0.55 0.75 11.19
CA HIS A 64 -1.26 0.25 12.37
C HIS A 64 -2.75 0.60 12.43
N PHE A 65 -3.27 1.35 11.46
CA PHE A 65 -4.70 1.28 11.20
C PHE A 65 -4.92 0.03 10.37
N SER A 66 -5.38 -1.04 11.02
CA SER A 66 -6.03 -2.14 10.33
C SER A 66 -6.99 -1.53 9.31
N THR A 67 -6.63 -1.65 8.04
CA THR A 67 -7.50 -1.40 6.90
C THR A 67 -8.53 -2.52 6.88
N LEU A 68 -9.36 -2.58 7.92
CA LEU A 68 -10.57 -3.36 7.90
C LEU A 68 -11.40 -2.81 6.76
N HIS A 69 -11.74 -3.76 5.88
CA HIS A 69 -12.39 -3.62 4.60
C HIS A 69 -13.30 -2.40 4.51
N PRO A 70 -13.27 -1.65 3.39
CA PRO A 70 -14.31 -0.67 3.12
C PRO A 70 -15.65 -1.35 3.40
N SER A 71 -16.43 -0.73 4.29
CA SER A 71 -17.81 -1.11 4.58
C SER A 71 -18.47 -1.59 3.29
N HIS A 72 -19.14 -2.75 3.35
CA HIS A 72 -19.73 -3.60 2.29
C HIS A 72 -20.50 -2.93 1.11
N LEU A 73 -20.43 -1.62 0.94
CA LEU A 73 -21.13 -0.82 -0.07
C LEU A 73 -20.37 -0.68 -1.39
N TYR A 74 -19.05 -0.87 -1.42
CA TYR A 74 -18.31 -0.94 -2.68
C TYR A 74 -17.65 -2.29 -2.75
N GLN A 75 -18.23 -3.18 -3.56
CA GLN A 75 -17.50 -4.34 -4.04
C GLN A 75 -16.28 -3.82 -4.83
N THR A 76 -15.16 -3.54 -4.14
CA THR A 76 -13.86 -3.97 -4.67
C THR A 76 -14.10 -5.33 -5.26
N ILE A 77 -13.83 -5.50 -6.57
CA ILE A 77 -14.12 -6.76 -7.24
C ILE A 77 -13.30 -7.84 -6.54
N ASP A 78 -13.93 -8.46 -5.55
CA ASP A 78 -13.30 -9.39 -4.65
C ASP A 78 -13.43 -10.74 -5.30
N PHE A 79 -12.45 -11.02 -6.12
CA PHE A 79 -12.33 -12.30 -6.80
C PHE A 79 -11.87 -13.40 -5.84
N THR A 80 -11.56 -13.11 -4.56
CA THR A 80 -11.19 -14.15 -3.58
C THR A 80 -12.36 -15.08 -3.22
N GLN A 81 -13.60 -14.59 -3.32
CA GLN A 81 -14.81 -15.41 -3.21
C GLN A 81 -15.00 -16.41 -4.37
N ILE A 82 -14.18 -16.35 -5.43
CA ILE A 82 -14.22 -17.33 -6.52
C ILE A 82 -13.68 -18.70 -6.07
N THR A 83 -12.78 -18.72 -5.08
CA THR A 83 -12.11 -19.95 -4.62
C THR A 83 -12.83 -20.68 -3.47
N GLU A 84 -13.87 -20.09 -2.87
CA GLU A 84 -14.52 -20.64 -1.66
C GLU A 84 -15.48 -21.82 -1.94
N CYS A 85 -15.70 -22.21 -3.20
CA CYS A 85 -16.70 -23.21 -3.58
C CYS A 85 -16.12 -24.41 -4.36
N ALA A 86 -14.86 -24.79 -4.13
CA ALA A 86 -14.23 -25.91 -4.82
C ALA A 86 -14.14 -27.17 -3.93
N ASP A 87 -14.85 -28.23 -4.31
CA ASP A 87 -14.70 -29.59 -3.75
C ASP A 87 -13.23 -30.07 -3.90
N GLU A 88 -12.78 -31.01 -3.05
CA GLU A 88 -11.39 -31.52 -3.07
C GLU A 88 -10.97 -32.07 -4.45
N THR A 89 -11.93 -32.65 -5.19
CA THR A 89 -11.74 -33.12 -6.58
C THR A 89 -11.42 -31.97 -7.53
N THR A 90 -12.12 -30.85 -7.42
CA THR A 90 -11.91 -29.66 -8.27
C THR A 90 -10.54 -29.03 -7.99
N LYS A 91 -10.08 -29.04 -6.73
CA LYS A 91 -8.73 -28.55 -6.37
C LYS A 91 -7.63 -29.42 -6.98
N SER A 92 -7.81 -30.74 -6.99
CA SER A 92 -6.89 -31.68 -7.65
C SER A 92 -6.83 -31.43 -9.16
N ASP A 93 -7.98 -31.26 -9.81
CA ASP A 93 -8.08 -31.00 -11.24
C ASP A 93 -7.44 -29.66 -11.63
N VAL A 94 -7.59 -28.61 -10.80
CA VAL A 94 -6.91 -27.32 -11.00
C VAL A 94 -5.38 -27.50 -11.01
N ILE A 95 -4.82 -28.22 -10.03
CA ILE A 95 -3.38 -28.44 -9.94
C ILE A 95 -2.86 -29.24 -11.14
N GLN A 96 -3.58 -30.27 -11.56
CA GLN A 96 -3.20 -31.09 -12.71
C GLN A 96 -3.24 -30.28 -14.01
N LEU A 97 -4.30 -29.50 -14.24
CA LEU A 97 -4.45 -28.68 -15.43
C LEU A 97 -3.39 -27.57 -15.50
N VAL A 98 -3.11 -26.88 -14.39
CA VAL A 98 -2.07 -25.84 -14.33
C VAL A 98 -0.68 -26.41 -14.63
N LYS A 99 -0.35 -27.59 -14.10
CA LYS A 99 0.92 -28.26 -14.41
C LYS A 99 1.02 -28.62 -15.90
N LEU A 100 -0.04 -29.22 -16.44
CA LEU A 100 -0.12 -29.63 -17.85
C LEU A 100 0.01 -28.42 -18.80
N LEU A 101 -0.59 -27.28 -18.45
CA LEU A 101 -0.46 -26.03 -19.20
C LEU A 101 0.96 -25.48 -19.16
N ARG A 102 1.59 -25.40 -17.98
CA ARG A 102 2.96 -24.88 -17.84
C ARG A 102 4.01 -25.75 -18.55
N SER A 103 3.78 -27.05 -18.65
CA SER A 103 4.72 -27.98 -19.30
C SER A 103 4.62 -28.02 -20.83
N ASN A 104 3.45 -27.77 -21.41
CA ASN A 104 3.20 -28.01 -22.84
C ASN A 104 2.85 -26.76 -23.65
N PHE A 105 2.64 -25.60 -23.02
CA PHE A 105 2.20 -24.41 -23.75
C PHE A 105 3.31 -23.81 -24.62
N ASN A 106 3.05 -23.71 -25.92
CA ASN A 106 3.95 -23.10 -26.90
C ASN A 106 3.24 -21.94 -27.62
N PRO A 107 3.68 -20.67 -27.48
CA PRO A 107 2.93 -19.50 -27.94
C PRO A 107 2.88 -19.30 -29.47
N GLY A 108 3.54 -20.16 -30.24
CA GLY A 108 3.63 -20.09 -31.71
C GLY A 108 2.78 -21.11 -32.47
N GLU A 109 2.17 -22.08 -31.77
CA GLU A 109 1.24 -23.03 -32.39
C GLU A 109 -0.19 -22.49 -32.22
N ALA A 110 -0.81 -22.14 -33.35
CA ALA A 110 -2.19 -21.70 -33.37
C ALA A 110 -3.10 -22.79 -32.78
N GLU A 111 -3.80 -22.46 -31.71
CA GLU A 111 -5.17 -22.94 -31.43
C GLU A 111 -5.43 -24.46 -31.49
N SER A 112 -4.47 -25.33 -31.21
CA SER A 112 -4.80 -26.74 -30.94
C SER A 112 -5.19 -26.88 -29.46
N SER A 113 -6.47 -26.68 -29.16
CA SER A 113 -7.04 -27.13 -27.87
C SER A 113 -7.02 -28.65 -27.72
N ASP A 114 -6.59 -29.37 -28.76
CA ASP A 114 -6.52 -30.83 -28.86
C ASP A 114 -5.86 -31.50 -27.67
N PHE A 115 -4.83 -30.90 -27.07
CA PHE A 115 -4.17 -31.49 -25.89
C PHE A 115 -4.98 -31.34 -24.60
N LEU A 116 -5.78 -30.26 -24.48
CA LEU A 116 -6.75 -30.10 -23.40
C LEU A 116 -7.99 -30.97 -23.63
N ASP A 117 -8.43 -31.10 -24.88
CA ASP A 117 -9.57 -31.95 -25.25
C ASP A 117 -9.26 -33.45 -25.12
N ARG A 118 -7.97 -33.82 -25.13
CA ARG A 118 -7.47 -35.18 -24.81
C ARG A 118 -7.29 -35.43 -23.32
N SER A 119 -7.46 -34.41 -22.47
CA SER A 119 -7.43 -34.61 -21.02
C SER A 119 -8.76 -35.19 -20.54
N ASP A 120 -8.74 -36.09 -19.54
CA ASP A 120 -9.94 -36.67 -18.95
C ASP A 120 -10.75 -35.68 -18.09
N ILE A 121 -10.33 -34.41 -18.03
CA ILE A 121 -10.91 -33.38 -17.16
C ILE A 121 -12.08 -32.71 -17.88
N LYS A 122 -13.28 -32.77 -17.28
CA LYS A 122 -14.47 -32.09 -17.80
C LYS A 122 -14.45 -30.61 -17.42
N PRO A 123 -14.54 -29.68 -18.39
CA PRO A 123 -14.64 -28.26 -18.09
C PRO A 123 -15.93 -27.94 -17.34
N SER A 124 -15.81 -27.12 -16.30
CA SER A 124 -16.93 -26.55 -15.55
C SER A 124 -16.66 -25.07 -15.26
N ASP A 125 -17.71 -24.29 -15.03
CA ASP A 125 -17.57 -22.85 -14.71
C ASP A 125 -16.66 -22.60 -13.51
N VAL A 126 -16.74 -23.45 -12.47
CA VAL A 126 -15.92 -23.32 -11.26
C VAL A 126 -14.46 -23.65 -11.55
N LEU A 127 -14.21 -24.71 -12.33
CA LEU A 127 -12.86 -25.13 -12.72
C LEU A 127 -12.18 -24.05 -13.57
N ILE A 128 -12.86 -23.55 -14.60
CA ILE A 128 -12.31 -22.50 -15.49
C ILE A 128 -11.97 -21.24 -14.70
N ASN A 129 -12.89 -20.77 -13.85
CA ASN A 129 -12.65 -19.60 -13.00
C ASN A 129 -11.46 -19.80 -12.05
N SER A 130 -11.35 -20.97 -11.42
CA SER A 130 -10.27 -21.30 -10.49
C SER A 130 -8.91 -21.38 -11.21
N VAL A 131 -8.86 -22.00 -12.38
CA VAL A 131 -7.62 -22.09 -13.18
C VAL A 131 -7.19 -20.72 -13.67
N ILE A 132 -8.11 -19.87 -14.15
CA ILE A 132 -7.77 -18.49 -14.55
C ILE A 132 -7.23 -17.71 -13.35
N TRP A 133 -7.80 -17.89 -12.15
CA TRP A 133 -7.33 -17.25 -10.92
C TRP A 133 -5.91 -17.69 -10.52
N GLU A 134 -5.61 -18.99 -10.62
CA GLU A 134 -4.26 -19.51 -10.37
C GLU A 134 -3.25 -19.00 -11.40
N LEU A 135 -3.66 -18.82 -12.65
CA LEU A 135 -2.82 -18.34 -13.75
C LEU A 135 -2.83 -16.81 -13.91
N LYS A 136 -3.30 -16.05 -12.90
CA LYS A 136 -3.41 -14.58 -12.97
C LYS A 136 -2.10 -13.85 -13.32
N ASP A 137 -0.96 -14.44 -12.98
CA ASP A 137 0.37 -13.88 -13.28
C ASP A 137 0.87 -14.24 -14.70
N GLU A 138 0.20 -15.18 -15.39
CA GLU A 138 0.57 -15.70 -16.70
C GLU A 138 -0.57 -15.48 -17.71
N TRP A 139 -0.82 -14.21 -18.07
CA TRP A 139 -2.02 -13.81 -18.82
C TRP A 139 -2.26 -14.58 -20.13
N LYS A 140 -1.22 -15.06 -20.81
CA LYS A 140 -1.35 -15.86 -22.05
C LYS A 140 -1.97 -17.24 -21.77
N LEU A 141 -1.53 -17.90 -20.70
CA LEU A 141 -2.10 -19.19 -20.29
C LEU A 141 -3.52 -19.01 -19.80
N ALA A 142 -3.77 -17.98 -18.98
CA ALA A 142 -5.10 -17.64 -18.53
C ALA A 142 -6.06 -17.37 -19.71
N PHE A 143 -5.61 -16.62 -20.72
CA PHE A 143 -6.40 -16.35 -21.93
C PHE A 143 -6.66 -17.61 -22.77
N PHE A 144 -5.69 -18.52 -22.84
CA PHE A 144 -5.86 -19.80 -23.51
C PHE A 144 -6.91 -20.68 -22.81
N VAL A 145 -6.86 -20.77 -21.48
CA VAL A 145 -7.88 -21.48 -20.68
C VAL A 145 -9.25 -20.83 -20.82
N PHE A 146 -9.32 -19.51 -20.85
CA PHE A 146 -10.56 -18.78 -21.09
C PHE A 146 -11.16 -19.12 -22.47
N LYS A 147 -10.34 -19.14 -23.53
CA LYS A 147 -10.78 -19.54 -24.88
C LYS A 147 -11.23 -21.00 -24.95
N TRP A 148 -10.56 -21.89 -24.22
CA TRP A 148 -11.00 -23.28 -24.07
C TRP A 148 -12.35 -23.36 -23.34
N GLY A 149 -12.55 -22.60 -22.26
CA GLY A 149 -13.84 -22.49 -21.56
C GLY A 149 -14.98 -22.01 -22.48
N GLN A 150 -14.72 -21.04 -23.36
CA GLN A 150 -15.69 -20.57 -24.36
C GLN A 150 -16.11 -21.67 -25.34
N LYS A 151 -15.19 -22.55 -25.76
CA LYS A 151 -15.49 -23.70 -26.64
C LYS A 151 -16.53 -24.64 -26.01
N TRP A 152 -16.47 -24.80 -24.69
CA TRP A 152 -17.35 -25.68 -23.93
C TRP A 152 -18.56 -24.97 -23.32
N ARG A 153 -18.79 -23.67 -23.63
CA ARG A 153 -19.84 -22.81 -23.05
C ARG A 153 -19.78 -22.71 -21.52
N CYS A 154 -18.57 -22.76 -20.95
CA CYS A 154 -18.29 -22.53 -19.54
C CYS A 154 -17.74 -21.11 -19.33
N ASP A 155 -18.42 -20.10 -19.88
CA ASP A 155 -17.99 -18.71 -19.94
C ASP A 155 -18.96 -17.76 -19.24
N ASN A 156 -19.24 -18.04 -17.96
CA ASN A 156 -20.07 -17.20 -17.12
C ASN A 156 -19.53 -15.75 -16.95
N GLU A 157 -20.38 -14.82 -16.50
CA GLU A 157 -20.00 -13.41 -16.30
C GLU A 157 -18.74 -13.23 -15.42
N LYS A 158 -18.51 -14.15 -14.48
CA LYS A 158 -17.32 -14.17 -13.61
C LYS A 158 -16.05 -14.46 -14.40
N ALA A 159 -16.07 -15.42 -15.35
CA ALA A 159 -14.92 -15.77 -16.17
C ALA A 159 -14.51 -14.61 -17.08
N TRP A 160 -15.48 -13.93 -17.68
CA TRP A 160 -15.24 -12.72 -18.47
C TRP A 160 -14.66 -11.58 -17.61
N SER A 161 -15.28 -11.30 -16.46
CA SER A 161 -14.83 -10.27 -15.52
C SER A 161 -13.40 -10.55 -15.03
N LEU A 162 -13.11 -11.80 -14.68
CA LEU A 162 -11.80 -12.22 -14.20
C LEU A 162 -10.74 -12.13 -15.29
N MET A 163 -11.03 -12.58 -16.51
CA MET A 163 -10.09 -12.48 -17.63
C MET A 163 -9.77 -11.01 -17.97
N ILE A 164 -10.77 -10.12 -17.95
CA ILE A 164 -10.59 -8.68 -18.15
C ILE A 164 -9.71 -8.09 -17.04
N TRP A 165 -9.92 -8.49 -15.79
CA TRP A 165 -9.08 -8.07 -14.67
C TRP A 165 -7.62 -8.55 -14.83
N VAL A 166 -7.39 -9.81 -15.21
CA VAL A 166 -6.06 -10.35 -15.50
C VAL A 166 -5.37 -9.55 -16.62
N LEU A 167 -6.06 -9.29 -17.73
CA LEU A 167 -5.50 -8.48 -18.82
C LEU A 167 -5.17 -7.06 -18.37
N GLY A 168 -6.03 -6.45 -17.54
CA GLY A 168 -5.79 -5.13 -16.96
C GLY A 168 -4.56 -5.09 -16.05
N ASN A 169 -4.35 -6.09 -15.19
CA ASN A 169 -3.14 -6.20 -14.36
C ASN A 169 -1.86 -6.24 -15.20
N HIS A 170 -1.92 -6.92 -16.35
CA HIS A 170 -0.81 -7.02 -17.30
C HIS A 170 -0.74 -5.85 -18.30
N LYS A 171 -1.54 -4.79 -18.09
CA LYS A 171 -1.64 -3.59 -18.95
C LYS A 171 -1.96 -3.93 -20.42
N LYS A 172 -2.68 -5.02 -20.66
CA LYS A 172 -3.15 -5.46 -21.99
C LYS A 172 -4.55 -4.93 -22.29
N PHE A 173 -4.73 -3.61 -22.13
CA PHE A 173 -6.04 -2.95 -22.24
C PHE A 173 -6.72 -3.13 -23.60
N ASN A 174 -5.97 -3.17 -24.70
CA ASN A 174 -6.55 -3.43 -26.03
C ASN A 174 -7.25 -4.78 -26.10
N ASN A 175 -6.62 -5.84 -25.55
CA ASN A 175 -7.22 -7.17 -25.51
C ASN A 175 -8.45 -7.20 -24.60
N ALA A 176 -8.39 -6.48 -23.47
CA ALA A 176 -9.51 -6.38 -22.55
C ALA A 176 -10.72 -5.64 -23.19
N TRP A 177 -10.48 -4.58 -23.96
CA TRP A 177 -11.53 -3.89 -24.72
C TRP A 177 -12.14 -4.75 -25.84
N CYS A 178 -11.35 -5.61 -26.49
CA CYS A 178 -11.89 -6.60 -27.42
C CYS A 178 -12.87 -7.54 -26.70
N LEU A 179 -12.51 -8.06 -25.52
CA LEU A 179 -13.41 -8.91 -24.73
C LEU A 179 -14.69 -8.18 -24.30
N ILE A 180 -14.62 -6.90 -23.92
CA ILE A 180 -15.82 -6.11 -23.58
C ILE A 180 -16.74 -5.95 -24.80
N ARG A 181 -16.18 -5.74 -25.98
CA ARG A 181 -16.94 -5.66 -27.22
C ARG A 181 -17.62 -6.98 -27.55
N ASP A 182 -16.90 -8.09 -27.41
CA ASP A 182 -17.44 -9.43 -27.63
C ASP A 182 -18.58 -9.71 -26.64
N LEU A 183 -18.41 -9.34 -25.37
CA LEU A 183 -19.43 -9.47 -24.32
C LEU A 183 -20.70 -8.66 -24.63
N TYR A 184 -20.53 -7.43 -25.14
CA TYR A 184 -21.65 -6.60 -25.59
C TYR A 184 -22.41 -7.23 -26.76
N GLN A 185 -21.69 -7.81 -27.74
CA GLN A 185 -22.31 -8.50 -28.87
C GLN A 185 -23.10 -9.74 -28.41
N SER A 186 -22.63 -10.43 -27.39
CA SER A 186 -23.33 -11.54 -26.74
C SER A 186 -24.51 -11.12 -25.84
N SER A 187 -24.86 -9.83 -25.80
CA SER A 187 -25.96 -9.27 -24.98
C SER A 187 -25.81 -9.50 -23.47
N MET A 188 -24.58 -9.67 -22.97
CA MET A 188 -24.27 -9.80 -21.55
C MET A 188 -24.05 -8.42 -20.89
N ASN A 189 -24.12 -8.36 -19.56
CA ASN A 189 -23.94 -7.12 -18.80
C ASN A 189 -22.47 -6.63 -18.86
N THR A 190 -22.26 -5.44 -19.41
CA THR A 190 -20.92 -4.82 -19.56
C THR A 190 -20.54 -3.91 -18.39
N GLN A 191 -21.43 -3.65 -17.43
CA GLN A 191 -21.21 -2.70 -16.33
C GLN A 191 -20.04 -3.11 -15.45
N ARG A 192 -20.06 -4.33 -14.90
CA ARG A 192 -18.98 -4.86 -14.04
C ARG A 192 -17.63 -4.93 -14.79
N PRO A 193 -17.55 -5.47 -16.02
CA PRO A 193 -16.35 -5.36 -16.86
C PRO A 193 -15.80 -3.94 -17.04
N MET A 194 -16.66 -2.93 -17.21
CA MET A 194 -16.22 -1.54 -17.35
C MET A 194 -15.72 -0.95 -16.03
N LEU A 195 -16.35 -1.27 -14.89
CA LEU A 195 -15.84 -0.88 -13.57
C LEU A 195 -14.48 -1.53 -13.28
N ILE A 196 -14.27 -2.78 -13.69
CA ILE A 196 -12.96 -3.45 -13.63
C ILE A 196 -11.93 -2.69 -14.47
N MET A 197 -12.27 -2.30 -15.71
CA MET A 197 -11.37 -1.52 -16.55
C MET A 197 -10.99 -0.18 -15.92
N ILE A 198 -11.96 0.53 -15.33
CA ILE A 198 -11.74 1.78 -14.61
C ILE A 198 -10.71 1.59 -13.49
N ASP A 199 -10.88 0.56 -12.66
CA ASP A 199 -9.95 0.23 -11.58
C ASP A 199 -8.56 -0.19 -12.07
N ARG A 200 -8.47 -0.94 -13.17
CA ARG A 200 -7.18 -1.33 -13.74
C ARG A 200 -6.44 -0.17 -14.43
N TYR A 201 -7.16 0.75 -15.06
CA TYR A 201 -6.56 1.98 -15.60
C TYR A 201 -6.02 2.88 -14.49
N ALA A 202 -6.80 3.08 -13.41
CA ALA A 202 -6.35 3.85 -12.26
C ALA A 202 -5.10 3.20 -11.63
N ALA A 203 -5.10 1.88 -11.41
CA ALA A 203 -3.94 1.13 -10.92
C ALA A 203 -2.70 1.22 -11.84
N ALA A 204 -2.91 1.40 -13.16
CA ALA A 204 -1.85 1.53 -14.14
C ALA A 204 -1.28 2.96 -14.27
N ASN A 205 -1.74 3.91 -13.45
CA ASN A 205 -1.41 5.34 -13.50
C ASN A 205 -1.95 6.06 -14.74
N GLU A 206 -3.17 5.69 -15.17
CA GLU A 206 -3.88 6.30 -16.30
C GLU A 206 -5.30 6.80 -15.90
N PRO A 207 -5.41 7.77 -14.96
CA PRO A 207 -6.72 8.24 -14.46
C PRO A 207 -7.60 8.86 -15.57
N ALA A 208 -7.00 9.48 -16.58
CA ALA A 208 -7.72 10.03 -17.73
C ALA A 208 -8.41 8.95 -18.59
N GLU A 209 -7.82 7.74 -18.69
CA GLU A 209 -8.46 6.61 -19.38
C GLU A 209 -9.54 5.97 -18.51
N ALA A 210 -9.37 5.95 -17.19
CA ALA A 210 -10.40 5.53 -16.25
C ALA A 210 -11.66 6.42 -16.36
N ILE A 211 -11.50 7.74 -16.34
CA ILE A 211 -12.61 8.69 -16.52
C ILE A 211 -13.25 8.55 -17.91
N ARG A 212 -12.43 8.37 -18.96
CA ARG A 212 -12.96 8.12 -20.32
C ARG A 212 -13.76 6.84 -20.41
N THR A 213 -13.32 5.78 -19.72
CA THR A 213 -14.05 4.50 -19.67
C THR A 213 -15.45 4.69 -19.10
N PHE A 214 -15.59 5.47 -18.02
CA PHE A 214 -16.89 5.83 -17.46
C PHE A 214 -17.78 6.61 -18.44
N GLN A 215 -17.22 7.60 -19.14
CA GLN A 215 -17.96 8.36 -20.17
C GLN A 215 -18.39 7.49 -21.36
N ILE A 216 -17.62 6.44 -21.68
CA ILE A 216 -17.94 5.51 -22.76
C ILE A 216 -19.09 4.57 -22.39
N MET A 217 -19.39 4.35 -21.10
CA MET A 217 -20.49 3.47 -20.66
C MET A 217 -21.83 3.84 -21.32
N GLU A 218 -22.13 5.13 -21.48
CA GLU A 218 -23.34 5.61 -22.18
C GLU A 218 -23.48 5.05 -23.60
N LYS A 219 -22.36 4.86 -24.32
CA LYS A 219 -22.35 4.35 -25.69
C LYS A 219 -22.72 2.87 -25.77
N PHE A 220 -22.54 2.13 -24.69
CA PHE A 220 -22.91 0.72 -24.57
C PHE A 220 -24.35 0.54 -24.05
N LYS A 221 -25.20 1.58 -24.18
CA LYS A 221 -26.57 1.63 -23.65
C LYS A 221 -26.65 1.40 -22.13
N LEU A 222 -25.53 1.56 -21.43
CA LEU A 222 -25.49 1.63 -19.98
C LEU A 222 -25.63 3.10 -19.60
N SER A 223 -26.75 3.51 -19.04
CA SER A 223 -26.78 4.81 -18.35
C SER A 223 -25.86 4.67 -17.13
N PRO A 224 -24.79 5.46 -16.99
CA PRO A 224 -23.97 5.44 -15.79
C PRO A 224 -24.89 5.75 -14.60
N ASP A 225 -25.07 4.74 -13.75
CA ASP A 225 -25.85 4.88 -12.53
C ASP A 225 -25.02 5.60 -11.47
N GLN A 226 -25.70 6.07 -10.42
CA GLN A 226 -25.08 6.75 -9.30
C GLN A 226 -24.02 5.87 -8.60
N ASN A 227 -24.22 4.54 -8.60
CA ASN A 227 -23.28 3.57 -8.05
C ASN A 227 -21.99 3.48 -8.88
N SER A 228 -22.06 3.48 -10.21
CA SER A 228 -20.89 3.49 -11.09
C SER A 228 -20.12 4.79 -10.95
N PHE A 229 -20.83 5.90 -10.77
CA PHE A 229 -20.23 7.22 -10.51
C PHE A 229 -19.43 7.21 -9.22
N TYR A 230 -20.03 6.77 -8.11
CA TYR A 230 -19.33 6.65 -6.83
C TYR A 230 -18.21 5.61 -6.87
N SER A 231 -18.38 4.52 -7.62
CA SER A 231 -17.32 3.52 -7.83
C SER A 231 -16.09 4.12 -8.52
N LEU A 232 -16.28 4.95 -9.56
CA LEU A 232 -15.18 5.68 -10.21
C LEU A 232 -14.47 6.59 -9.21
N LEU A 233 -15.22 7.40 -8.45
CA LEU A 233 -14.64 8.31 -7.44
C LEU A 233 -13.80 7.53 -6.43
N HIS A 234 -14.36 6.47 -5.86
CA HIS A 234 -13.68 5.62 -4.87
C HIS A 234 -12.44 4.96 -5.47
N THR A 235 -12.51 4.45 -6.70
CA THR A 235 -11.35 3.89 -7.42
C THR A 235 -10.24 4.93 -7.60
N LEU A 236 -10.57 6.14 -8.04
CA LEU A 236 -9.57 7.20 -8.22
C LEU A 236 -8.93 7.58 -6.88
N CYS A 237 -9.72 7.77 -5.82
CA CYS A 237 -9.24 8.04 -4.47
C CYS A 237 -8.37 6.90 -3.91
N LYS A 238 -8.74 5.63 -4.14
CA LYS A 238 -7.99 4.46 -3.72
C LYS A 238 -6.58 4.40 -4.33
N HIS A 239 -6.44 4.83 -5.58
CA HIS A 239 -5.15 4.84 -6.29
C HIS A 239 -4.40 6.18 -6.18
N GLY A 240 -4.89 7.11 -5.37
CA GLY A 240 -4.22 8.38 -5.05
C GLY A 240 -4.58 9.56 -5.96
N TYR A 241 -5.48 9.40 -6.92
CA TYR A 241 -5.96 10.47 -7.82
C TYR A 241 -7.14 11.22 -7.21
N ILE A 242 -6.95 11.75 -6.00
CA ILE A 242 -8.02 12.35 -5.21
C ILE A 242 -8.45 13.70 -5.81
N GLU A 243 -7.50 14.48 -6.33
CA GLU A 243 -7.79 15.76 -7.00
C GLU A 243 -8.64 15.55 -8.26
N GLU A 244 -8.31 14.54 -9.08
CA GLU A 244 -9.08 14.20 -10.27
C GLU A 244 -10.48 13.68 -9.93
N ALA A 245 -10.60 12.88 -8.86
CA ALA A 245 -11.89 12.41 -8.37
C ALA A 245 -12.77 13.60 -7.93
N GLU A 246 -12.19 14.53 -7.17
CA GLU A 246 -12.89 15.71 -6.70
C GLU A 246 -13.34 16.62 -7.85
N GLU A 247 -12.44 16.94 -8.78
CA GLU A 247 -12.76 17.76 -9.94
C GLU A 247 -13.89 17.10 -10.75
N PHE A 248 -13.80 15.78 -10.96
CA PHE A 248 -14.84 15.02 -11.66
C PHE A 248 -16.18 15.08 -10.92
N MET A 249 -16.19 15.02 -9.59
CA MET A 249 -17.41 15.12 -8.78
C MET A 249 -18.11 16.48 -9.00
N PHE A 250 -17.36 17.58 -8.88
CA PHE A 250 -17.93 18.93 -9.02
C PHE A 250 -18.36 19.27 -10.46
N LEU A 251 -17.61 18.81 -11.47
CA LEU A 251 -17.96 19.04 -12.88
C LEU A 251 -19.29 18.35 -13.26
N ASN A 252 -19.59 17.20 -12.65
CA ASN A 252 -20.77 16.41 -12.96
C ASN A 252 -21.93 16.64 -11.97
N ALA A 253 -21.87 17.66 -11.11
CA ALA A 253 -22.88 17.99 -10.10
C ALA A 253 -24.31 18.20 -10.67
N LYS A 254 -24.44 18.51 -11.96
CA LYS A 254 -25.74 18.64 -12.64
C LYS A 254 -26.39 17.32 -13.01
N LEU A 255 -25.58 16.28 -13.22
CA LEU A 255 -26.02 14.95 -13.64
C LEU A 255 -26.14 14.03 -12.42
N PHE A 256 -25.18 14.15 -11.51
CA PHE A 256 -25.12 13.43 -10.25
C PHE A 256 -25.15 14.48 -9.13
N PRO A 257 -26.26 14.59 -8.37
CA PRO A 257 -26.37 15.53 -7.28
C PRO A 257 -25.22 15.36 -6.27
N LEU A 258 -24.76 16.48 -5.71
CA LEU A 258 -23.80 16.44 -4.62
C LEU A 258 -24.52 15.96 -3.35
N GLU A 259 -24.07 14.84 -2.82
CA GLU A 259 -24.62 14.20 -1.63
C GLU A 259 -23.52 13.89 -0.62
N THR A 260 -23.90 13.66 0.63
CA THR A 260 -22.98 13.31 1.72
C THR A 260 -22.06 12.14 1.35
N HIS A 261 -22.58 11.16 0.61
CA HIS A 261 -21.83 9.99 0.18
C HIS A 261 -20.66 10.31 -0.77
N GLY A 262 -20.87 11.15 -1.79
CA GLY A 262 -19.78 11.58 -2.68
C GLY A 262 -18.69 12.33 -1.93
N PHE A 263 -19.08 13.22 -1.00
CA PHE A 263 -18.14 13.91 -0.13
C PHE A 263 -17.38 12.96 0.80
N ASN A 264 -18.03 11.92 1.33
CA ASN A 264 -17.36 10.92 2.17
C ASN A 264 -16.27 10.16 1.42
N ILE A 265 -16.48 9.83 0.14
CA ILE A 265 -15.44 9.20 -0.70
C ILE A 265 -14.22 10.11 -0.85
N ILE A 266 -14.45 11.39 -1.14
CA ILE A 266 -13.35 12.37 -1.30
C ILE A 266 -12.65 12.61 0.04
N LEU A 267 -13.41 12.75 1.15
CA LEU A 267 -12.85 12.86 2.50
C LEU A 267 -12.05 11.62 2.87
N GLU A 268 -12.54 10.41 2.56
CA GLU A 268 -11.81 9.18 2.79
C GLU A 268 -10.46 9.19 2.06
N GLY A 269 -10.43 9.64 0.80
CA GLY A 269 -9.21 9.86 0.03
C GLY A 269 -8.21 10.75 0.77
N TRP A 270 -8.61 11.96 1.14
CA TRP A 270 -7.76 12.94 1.85
C TRP A 270 -7.45 12.62 3.32
N CYS A 271 -8.20 11.70 3.95
CA CYS A 271 -8.00 11.31 5.35
C CYS A 271 -7.26 9.96 5.51
N THR A 272 -7.28 9.12 4.47
CA THR A 272 -6.82 7.73 4.53
C THR A 272 -5.77 7.43 3.49
N THR A 273 -6.04 7.68 2.20
CA THR A 273 -5.08 7.36 1.12
C THR A 273 -3.91 8.32 1.11
N PHE A 274 -4.19 9.62 1.23
CA PHE A 274 -3.18 10.67 1.31
C PHE A 274 -3.58 11.59 2.45
N ILE A 275 -2.85 11.56 3.57
CA ILE A 275 -3.20 12.34 4.76
C ILE A 275 -2.84 13.82 4.50
N ASP A 276 -3.82 14.59 4.02
CA ASP A 276 -3.74 16.04 3.90
C ASP A 276 -4.88 16.70 4.68
N ILE A 277 -4.55 17.16 5.88
CA ILE A 277 -5.49 17.82 6.78
C ILE A 277 -6.00 19.15 6.24
N LEU A 278 -5.23 19.85 5.39
CA LEU A 278 -5.63 21.14 4.85
C LEU A 278 -6.72 20.95 3.79
N GLU A 279 -6.52 19.98 2.90
CA GLU A 279 -7.50 19.59 1.90
C GLU A 279 -8.74 18.95 2.54
N ALA A 280 -8.58 18.07 3.53
CA ALA A 280 -9.71 17.53 4.30
C ALA A 280 -10.54 18.64 4.97
N LYS A 281 -9.90 19.63 5.61
CA LYS A 281 -10.57 20.82 6.18
C LYS A 281 -11.26 21.66 5.11
N ARG A 282 -10.70 21.77 3.90
CA ARG A 282 -11.32 22.48 2.79
C ARG A 282 -12.58 21.77 2.35
N ILE A 283 -12.53 20.46 2.10
CA ILE A 283 -13.69 19.65 1.70
C ILE A 283 -14.78 19.70 2.75
N TRP A 284 -14.44 19.60 4.04
CA TRP A 284 -15.40 19.76 5.14
C TRP A 284 -16.16 21.11 5.08
N LYS A 285 -15.44 22.21 4.81
CA LYS A 285 -16.07 23.52 4.62
C LYS A 285 -16.90 23.63 3.33
N GLU A 286 -16.53 22.91 2.28
CA GLU A 286 -17.33 22.84 1.06
C GLU A 286 -18.65 22.10 1.28
N MET A 287 -18.68 21.06 2.13
CA MET A 287 -19.94 20.41 2.53
C MET A 287 -20.92 21.44 3.14
N ASP A 288 -20.44 22.27 4.07
CA ASP A 288 -21.26 23.34 4.67
C ASP A 288 -21.76 24.36 3.63
N LYS A 289 -20.90 24.77 2.68
CA LYS A 289 -21.27 25.69 1.60
C LYS A 289 -22.32 25.11 0.66
N CYS A 290 -22.24 23.80 0.40
CA CYS A 290 -23.21 23.06 -0.38
C CYS A 290 -24.46 22.67 0.43
N GLN A 291 -24.55 23.07 1.71
CA GLN A 291 -25.65 22.71 2.62
C GLN A 291 -25.82 21.19 2.78
N ILE A 292 -24.72 20.44 2.64
CA ILE A 292 -24.67 19.00 2.86
C ILE A 292 -24.37 18.73 4.32
N ILE A 293 -25.25 18.00 5.00
CA ILE A 293 -25.10 17.67 6.41
C ILE A 293 -24.10 16.51 6.53
N PRO A 294 -22.98 16.68 7.28
CA PRO A 294 -22.05 15.59 7.55
C PRO A 294 -22.72 14.47 8.36
N ASP A 295 -22.47 13.23 7.96
CA ASP A 295 -22.98 12.04 8.62
C ASP A 295 -21.93 11.38 9.53
N GLU A 296 -22.30 10.24 10.11
CA GLU A 296 -21.45 9.41 10.96
C GLU A 296 -20.10 9.07 10.31
N HIS A 297 -20.09 8.77 9.01
CA HIS A 297 -18.86 8.47 8.26
C HIS A 297 -18.02 9.73 8.06
N SER A 298 -18.61 10.87 7.70
CA SER A 298 -17.90 12.15 7.56
C SER A 298 -17.13 12.47 8.84
N TYR A 299 -17.79 12.40 10.01
CA TYR A 299 -17.15 12.62 11.31
C TYR A 299 -16.04 11.61 11.58
N THR A 300 -16.28 10.33 11.28
CA THR A 300 -15.28 9.27 11.46
C THR A 300 -14.01 9.53 10.65
N HIS A 301 -14.13 9.92 9.39
CA HIS A 301 -12.97 10.24 8.54
C HIS A 301 -12.19 11.43 9.08
N MET A 302 -12.88 12.52 9.45
CA MET A 302 -12.20 13.71 9.98
C MET A 302 -11.53 13.44 11.32
N ILE A 303 -12.21 12.81 12.29
CA ILE A 303 -11.63 12.48 13.59
C ILE A 303 -10.40 11.58 13.41
N SER A 304 -10.49 10.57 12.54
CA SER A 304 -9.35 9.71 12.22
C SER A 304 -8.19 10.50 11.61
N CYS A 305 -8.46 11.43 10.67
CA CYS A 305 -7.44 12.30 10.08
C CYS A 305 -6.76 13.19 11.12
N PHE A 306 -7.53 13.86 11.98
CA PHE A 306 -6.99 14.70 13.05
C PHE A 306 -6.16 13.91 14.06
N SER A 307 -6.62 12.72 14.43
CA SER A 307 -5.89 11.84 15.33
C SER A 307 -4.55 11.40 14.73
N LYS A 308 -4.51 11.05 13.43
CA LYS A 308 -3.28 10.64 12.73
C LYS A 308 -2.21 11.74 12.66
N VAL A 309 -2.60 13.01 12.71
CA VAL A 309 -1.66 14.14 12.76
C VAL A 309 -1.44 14.66 14.19
N ASN A 310 -1.82 13.88 15.20
CA ASN A 310 -1.73 14.21 16.62
C ASN A 310 -2.41 15.52 17.02
N ASN A 311 -3.53 15.87 16.37
CA ASN A 311 -4.32 17.04 16.74
C ASN A 311 -5.46 16.65 17.70
N LEU A 312 -5.11 16.51 18.98
CA LEU A 312 -6.04 16.10 20.03
C LEU A 312 -7.26 17.03 20.15
N PHE A 313 -7.05 18.35 20.05
CA PHE A 313 -8.10 19.33 20.27
C PHE A 313 -9.20 19.25 19.20
N ASP A 314 -8.82 19.23 17.92
CA ASP A 314 -9.79 19.13 16.83
C ASP A 314 -10.50 17.74 16.84
N SER A 315 -9.79 16.65 17.20
CA SER A 315 -10.37 15.31 17.36
C SER A 315 -11.47 15.27 18.43
N LEU A 316 -11.18 15.77 19.64
CA LEU A 316 -12.16 15.80 20.74
C LEU A 316 -13.33 16.75 20.44
N ARG A 317 -13.06 17.90 19.83
CA ARG A 317 -14.11 18.85 19.43
C ARG A 317 -15.10 18.20 18.47
N LEU A 318 -14.62 17.50 17.44
CA LEU A 318 -15.48 16.82 16.48
C LEU A 318 -16.20 15.62 17.08
N TYR A 319 -15.57 14.89 18.00
CA TYR A 319 -16.24 13.83 18.76
C TYR A 319 -17.42 14.36 19.60
N ASP A 320 -17.26 15.50 20.27
CA ASP A 320 -18.34 16.14 21.01
C ASP A 320 -19.44 16.68 20.09
N GLU A 321 -19.07 17.25 18.95
CA GLU A 321 -20.02 17.71 17.93
C GLU A 321 -20.84 16.54 17.35
N MET A 322 -20.18 15.43 17.01
CA MET A 322 -20.79 14.20 16.51
C MET A 322 -21.90 13.71 17.46
N LYS A 323 -21.60 13.60 18.76
CA LYS A 323 -22.59 13.23 19.78
C LYS A 323 -23.72 14.25 19.93
N LYS A 324 -23.41 15.55 19.91
CA LYS A 324 -24.42 16.62 20.01
C LYS A 324 -25.41 16.60 18.83
N LYS A 325 -24.96 16.20 17.64
CA LYS A 325 -25.81 16.01 16.46
C LYS A 325 -26.55 14.68 16.45
N GLY A 326 -26.38 13.84 17.48
CA GLY A 326 -27.08 12.56 17.62
C GLY A 326 -26.44 11.39 16.87
N TRP A 327 -25.22 11.56 16.34
CA TRP A 327 -24.48 10.46 15.72
C TRP A 327 -23.79 9.61 16.78
N THR A 328 -23.93 8.29 16.67
CA THR A 328 -23.30 7.32 17.58
C THR A 328 -21.87 7.05 17.12
N PRO A 329 -20.84 7.31 17.95
CA PRO A 329 -19.45 7.00 17.60
C PRO A 329 -19.23 5.49 17.41
N ASN A 330 -18.64 5.11 16.27
CA ASN A 330 -18.26 3.73 15.99
C ASN A 330 -16.91 3.35 16.63
N GLN A 331 -16.49 2.09 16.48
CA GLN A 331 -15.21 1.57 16.96
C GLN A 331 -14.00 2.34 16.40
N LYS A 332 -14.04 2.77 15.13
CA LYS A 332 -12.94 3.53 14.51
C LYS A 332 -12.75 4.90 15.15
N VAL A 333 -13.83 5.57 15.57
CA VAL A 333 -13.77 6.83 16.32
C VAL A 333 -13.11 6.61 17.67
N TYR A 334 -13.54 5.60 18.45
CA TYR A 334 -12.93 5.29 19.74
C TYR A 334 -11.45 4.93 19.60
N ASN A 335 -11.08 4.07 18.65
CA ASN A 335 -9.69 3.72 18.38
C ASN A 335 -8.86 4.95 18.00
N SER A 336 -9.41 5.87 17.20
CA SER A 336 -8.73 7.12 16.83
C SER A 336 -8.54 8.07 18.04
N LEU A 337 -9.49 8.09 18.98
CA LEU A 337 -9.37 8.88 20.21
C LEU A 337 -8.35 8.27 21.18
N VAL A 338 -8.36 6.96 21.36
CA VAL A 338 -7.33 6.25 22.15
C VAL A 338 -5.95 6.50 21.56
N TYR A 339 -5.79 6.39 20.23
CA TYR A 339 -4.54 6.68 19.54
C TYR A 339 -3.96 8.06 19.89
N VAL A 340 -4.75 9.13 19.67
CA VAL A 340 -4.25 10.49 19.87
C VAL A 340 -4.03 10.83 21.35
N LEU A 341 -4.87 10.31 22.25
CA LEU A 341 -4.68 10.48 23.70
C LEU A 341 -3.42 9.75 24.19
N SER A 342 -3.16 8.55 23.68
CA SER A 342 -1.94 7.81 23.99
C SER A 342 -0.72 8.57 23.52
N HIS A 343 -0.70 9.05 22.27
CA HIS A 343 0.44 9.81 21.73
C HIS A 343 0.70 11.15 22.43
N GLU A 344 -0.34 11.84 22.90
CA GLU A 344 -0.20 13.04 23.74
C GLU A 344 0.11 12.71 25.22
N ASN A 345 0.41 11.44 25.53
CA ASN A 345 0.75 10.92 26.86
C ASN A 345 -0.35 11.13 27.92
N CYS A 346 -1.61 11.22 27.48
CA CYS A 346 -2.81 11.27 28.32
C CYS A 346 -3.38 9.86 28.53
N ILE A 347 -2.59 8.98 29.14
CA ILE A 347 -2.90 7.54 29.26
C ILE A 347 -4.17 7.29 30.09
N ASP A 348 -4.40 8.05 31.15
CA ASP A 348 -5.60 7.89 32.00
C ASP A 348 -6.89 8.24 31.25
N GLU A 349 -6.85 9.26 30.40
CA GLU A 349 -7.94 9.62 29.49
C GLU A 349 -8.13 8.54 28.41
N ALA A 350 -7.04 8.00 27.85
CA ALA A 350 -7.10 6.92 26.86
C ALA A 350 -7.79 5.68 27.44
N LEU A 351 -7.46 5.28 28.68
CA LEU A 351 -8.11 4.19 29.38
C LEU A 351 -9.59 4.48 29.69
N ARG A 352 -9.95 5.73 30.02
CA ARG A 352 -11.35 6.13 30.18
C ARG A 352 -12.15 6.02 28.87
N ILE A 353 -11.55 6.39 27.74
CA ILE A 353 -12.16 6.21 26.41
C ILE A 353 -12.34 4.73 26.07
N LEU A 354 -11.37 3.88 26.43
CA LEU A 354 -11.47 2.43 26.27
C LEU A 354 -12.62 1.84 27.10
N GLU A 355 -12.79 2.26 28.35
CA GLU A 355 -13.94 1.80 29.18
C GLU A 355 -15.26 2.28 28.60
N LYS A 356 -15.32 3.53 28.17
CA LYS A 356 -16.51 4.08 27.52
C LYS A 356 -16.89 3.30 26.26
N MET A 357 -15.91 2.84 25.48
CA MET A 357 -16.16 1.99 24.32
C MET A 357 -16.92 0.71 24.73
N LYS A 358 -16.50 0.06 25.83
CA LYS A 358 -17.17 -1.13 26.39
C LYS A 358 -18.56 -0.82 26.93
N GLU A 359 -18.74 0.29 27.64
CA GLU A 359 -20.05 0.74 28.15
C GLU A 359 -21.08 0.94 27.03
N MET A 360 -20.61 1.34 25.84
CA MET A 360 -21.44 1.48 24.65
C MET A 360 -21.76 0.15 23.94
N GLY A 361 -21.33 -0.98 24.51
CA GLY A 361 -21.53 -2.31 23.95
C GLY A 361 -20.59 -2.65 22.79
N LEU A 362 -19.54 -1.86 22.57
CA LEU A 362 -18.50 -2.16 21.59
C LEU A 362 -17.42 -3.00 22.26
N ASN A 363 -17.00 -4.10 21.63
CA ASN A 363 -15.92 -4.93 22.13
C ASN A 363 -14.58 -4.40 21.58
N PRO A 364 -13.68 -3.88 22.43
CA PRO A 364 -12.37 -3.44 21.98
C PRO A 364 -11.58 -4.60 21.36
N ASP A 365 -10.97 -4.34 20.21
CA ASP A 365 -10.00 -5.23 19.58
C ASP A 365 -8.60 -5.03 20.19
N SER A 366 -7.58 -5.68 19.64
CA SER A 366 -6.20 -5.50 20.10
C SER A 366 -5.66 -4.09 19.84
N THR A 367 -6.19 -3.41 18.83
CA THR A 367 -5.73 -2.09 18.36
C THR A 367 -5.63 -1.02 19.46
N PRO A 368 -6.68 -0.69 20.24
CA PRO A 368 -6.58 0.35 21.26
C PRO A 368 -5.63 0.02 22.42
N TYR A 369 -5.50 -1.25 22.83
CA TYR A 369 -4.49 -1.65 23.83
C TYR A 369 -3.08 -1.47 23.27
N ASN A 370 -2.86 -1.86 22.01
CA ASN A 370 -1.57 -1.71 21.35
C ASN A 370 -1.10 -0.26 21.26
N PHE A 371 -2.00 0.69 21.03
CA PHE A 371 -1.66 2.11 21.07
C PHE A 371 -1.14 2.53 22.45
N ILE A 372 -1.84 2.15 23.51
CA ILE A 372 -1.43 2.49 24.88
C ILE A 372 -0.10 1.80 25.24
N ILE A 373 0.02 0.49 24.97
CA ILE A 373 1.24 -0.30 25.22
C ILE A 373 2.43 0.32 24.50
N ARG A 374 2.28 0.67 23.22
CA ARG A 374 3.35 1.26 22.43
C ARG A 374 3.81 2.58 22.98
N THR A 375 2.91 3.51 23.28
CA THR A 375 3.32 4.79 23.84
C THR A 375 3.99 4.61 25.21
N LEU A 376 3.50 3.71 26.07
CA LEU A 376 4.16 3.40 27.34
C LEU A 376 5.57 2.82 27.13
N CYS A 377 5.75 1.94 26.14
CA CYS A 377 7.04 1.39 25.73
C CYS A 377 7.99 2.48 25.21
N GLU A 378 7.52 3.39 24.34
CA GLU A 378 8.28 4.52 23.80
C GLU A 378 8.75 5.49 24.89
N VAL A 379 7.93 5.73 25.91
CA VAL A 379 8.25 6.59 27.06
C VAL A 379 9.08 5.83 28.12
N GLY A 380 9.35 4.54 27.92
CA GLY A 380 10.18 3.71 28.81
C GLY A 380 9.47 3.18 30.06
N LYS A 381 8.13 3.28 30.13
CA LYS A 381 7.29 2.78 31.23
C LYS A 381 6.87 1.32 30.98
N LEU A 382 7.85 0.42 30.93
CA LEU A 382 7.64 -0.98 30.57
C LEU A 382 6.73 -1.74 31.56
N GLU A 383 6.81 -1.44 32.85
CA GLU A 383 5.95 -2.09 33.86
C GLU A 383 4.47 -1.71 33.68
N ASP A 384 4.19 -0.43 33.40
CA ASP A 384 2.83 0.03 33.09
C ASP A 384 2.33 -0.65 31.80
N ALA A 385 3.18 -0.75 30.77
CA ALA A 385 2.86 -1.46 29.53
C ALA A 385 2.54 -2.95 29.78
N ARG A 386 3.31 -3.63 30.64
CA ARG A 386 3.03 -5.01 31.07
C ARG A 386 1.70 -5.10 31.82
N GLY A 387 1.35 -4.10 32.63
CA GLY A 387 0.04 -3.99 33.28
C GLY A 387 -1.11 -3.94 32.27
N ILE A 388 -0.97 -3.14 31.20
CA ILE A 388 -1.96 -3.08 30.12
C ILE A 388 -2.05 -4.41 29.35
N LEU A 389 -0.93 -5.10 29.12
CA LEU A 389 -0.93 -6.44 28.52
C LEU A 389 -1.67 -7.47 29.38
N SER A 390 -1.45 -7.47 30.70
CA SER A 390 -2.18 -8.35 31.62
C SER A 390 -3.68 -8.09 31.57
N ARG A 391 -4.07 -6.81 31.58
CA ARG A 391 -5.46 -6.39 31.43
C ARG A 391 -6.09 -6.87 30.11
N MET A 392 -5.35 -6.71 29.01
CA MET A 392 -5.78 -7.17 27.68
C MET A 392 -6.10 -8.68 27.69
N LEU A 393 -5.25 -9.48 28.34
CA LEU A 393 -5.45 -10.92 28.51
C LEU A 393 -6.62 -11.27 29.44
N GLU A 394 -6.78 -10.57 30.57
CA GLU A 394 -7.90 -10.73 31.50
C GLU A 394 -9.26 -10.45 30.83
N GLU A 395 -9.27 -9.52 29.89
CA GLU A 395 -10.45 -9.14 29.11
C GLU A 395 -10.65 -10.02 27.87
N ASN A 396 -9.92 -11.15 27.78
CA ASN A 396 -9.95 -12.13 26.68
C ASN A 396 -9.62 -11.56 25.29
N VAL A 397 -8.81 -10.49 25.24
CA VAL A 397 -8.29 -9.94 23.99
C VAL A 397 -6.90 -10.53 23.75
N SER A 398 -6.72 -11.24 22.63
CA SER A 398 -5.44 -11.89 22.32
C SER A 398 -4.40 -10.88 21.81
N PRO A 399 -3.17 -10.87 22.39
CA PRO A 399 -2.04 -10.12 21.84
C PRO A 399 -1.78 -10.51 20.38
N ASN A 400 -1.38 -9.54 19.57
CA ASN A 400 -1.00 -9.76 18.19
C ASN A 400 0.48 -9.39 17.95
N ILE A 401 0.91 -9.49 16.70
CA ILE A 401 2.28 -9.14 16.28
C ILE A 401 2.65 -7.71 16.70
N ASP A 402 1.74 -6.74 16.52
CA ASP A 402 1.97 -5.34 16.91
C ASP A 402 2.20 -5.16 18.41
N THR A 403 1.52 -5.96 19.25
CA THR A 403 1.71 -5.95 20.71
C THR A 403 3.15 -6.31 21.05
N TYR A 404 3.66 -7.41 20.48
CA TYR A 404 5.02 -7.88 20.75
C TYR A 404 6.07 -6.96 20.12
N HIS A 405 5.83 -6.42 18.93
CA HIS A 405 6.70 -5.42 18.31
C HIS A 405 6.86 -4.18 19.19
N ALA A 406 5.78 -3.66 19.77
CA ALA A 406 5.84 -2.53 20.69
C ALA A 406 6.74 -2.81 21.91
N PHE A 407 6.65 -4.00 22.51
CA PHE A 407 7.56 -4.39 23.59
C PHE A 407 9.00 -4.56 23.11
N LEU A 408 9.21 -5.17 21.94
CA LEU A 408 10.53 -5.34 21.34
C LEU A 408 11.20 -4.01 21.00
N GLU A 409 10.44 -2.99 20.64
CA GLU A 409 10.94 -1.63 20.45
C GLU A 409 11.29 -0.99 21.80
N GLY A 410 10.39 -1.05 22.78
CA GLY A 410 10.53 -0.37 24.07
C GLY A 410 11.51 -0.99 25.08
N VAL A 411 11.77 -2.31 25.03
CA VAL A 411 12.70 -2.98 25.96
C VAL A 411 14.11 -2.36 25.86
N GLY A 412 14.97 -2.49 26.88
CA GLY A 412 16.37 -2.07 26.72
C GLY A 412 17.13 -2.88 25.66
N VAL A 413 18.42 -2.61 25.46
CA VAL A 413 19.29 -3.49 24.65
C VAL A 413 19.68 -4.72 25.46
N ASN A 414 18.68 -5.49 25.87
CA ASN A 414 18.86 -6.74 26.59
C ASN A 414 18.52 -7.90 25.63
N PHE A 415 19.54 -8.66 25.27
CA PHE A 415 19.43 -9.79 24.36
C PHE A 415 18.50 -10.88 24.90
N GLU A 416 18.59 -11.18 26.21
CA GLU A 416 17.81 -12.26 26.81
C GLU A 416 16.32 -11.92 26.87
N GLU A 417 16.00 -10.69 27.32
CA GLU A 417 14.62 -10.22 27.39
C GLU A 417 13.98 -10.10 26.00
N SER A 418 14.74 -9.65 25.01
CA SER A 418 14.29 -9.58 23.61
C SER A 418 14.00 -10.98 23.05
N LEU A 419 14.84 -11.97 23.35
CA LEU A 419 14.61 -13.35 22.92
C LEU A 419 13.42 -14.00 23.61
N GLU A 420 13.25 -13.76 24.92
CA GLU A 420 12.08 -14.26 25.66
C GLU A 420 10.77 -13.77 25.01
N LEU A 421 10.73 -12.50 24.59
CA LEU A 421 9.58 -11.94 23.88
C LEU A 421 9.34 -12.60 22.52
N VAL A 422 10.39 -12.91 21.76
CA VAL A 422 10.29 -13.64 20.47
C VAL A 422 9.77 -15.06 20.69
N GLU A 423 10.23 -15.75 21.73
CA GLU A 423 9.73 -17.09 22.08
C GLU A 423 8.27 -17.06 22.53
N ARG A 424 7.89 -16.07 23.36
CA ARG A 424 6.50 -15.87 23.78
C ARG A 424 5.59 -15.56 22.60
N MET A 425 6.06 -14.72 21.68
CA MET A 425 5.40 -14.42 20.41
C MET A 425 5.12 -15.71 19.63
N GLY A 426 6.10 -16.60 19.49
CA GLY A 426 5.91 -17.94 18.89
C GLY A 426 4.88 -18.82 19.62
N ARG A 427 4.93 -18.89 20.96
CA ARG A 427 3.97 -19.68 21.77
C ARG A 427 2.53 -19.17 21.68
N SER A 428 2.34 -17.88 21.42
CA SER A 428 1.02 -17.25 21.29
C SER A 428 0.34 -17.49 19.93
N GLY A 429 1.00 -18.21 19.00
CA GLY A 429 0.52 -18.40 17.63
C GLY A 429 0.83 -17.23 16.69
N ASN A 430 1.46 -16.17 17.20
CA ASN A 430 1.93 -15.03 16.42
C ASN A 430 3.41 -15.24 16.05
N GLY A 431 3.78 -16.25 15.26
CA GLY A 431 5.19 -16.56 14.97
C GLY A 431 6.03 -15.34 14.52
N PRO A 432 7.34 -15.29 14.83
CA PRO A 432 8.20 -14.14 14.47
C PRO A 432 8.13 -13.86 12.97
N THR A 433 7.95 -12.59 12.61
CA THR A 433 7.84 -12.17 11.22
C THR A 433 9.15 -11.56 10.75
N ARG A 434 9.23 -11.27 9.45
CA ARG A 434 10.29 -10.46 8.85
C ARG A 434 10.47 -9.14 9.61
N ASP A 435 9.40 -8.41 9.89
CA ASP A 435 9.50 -7.14 10.59
C ASP A 435 9.98 -7.30 12.05
N THR A 436 9.67 -8.42 12.72
CA THR A 436 10.22 -8.73 14.05
C THR A 436 11.75 -8.71 14.05
N PHE A 437 12.36 -9.34 13.05
CA PHE A 437 13.81 -9.41 12.95
C PHE A 437 14.44 -8.11 12.48
N VAL A 438 13.75 -7.32 11.64
CA VAL A 438 14.16 -5.94 11.32
C VAL A 438 14.31 -5.12 12.61
N ILE A 439 13.28 -5.10 13.47
CA ILE A 439 13.28 -4.35 14.74
C ILE A 439 14.49 -4.76 15.61
N LEU A 440 14.70 -6.07 15.79
CA LEU A 440 15.81 -6.57 16.61
C LEU A 440 17.18 -6.20 16.04
N LEU A 441 17.37 -6.35 14.72
CA LEU A 441 18.65 -6.06 14.08
C LEU A 441 18.96 -4.56 14.14
N GLU A 442 18.00 -3.69 13.82
CA GLU A 442 18.17 -2.24 13.94
C GLU A 442 18.52 -1.83 15.37
N LYS A 443 17.85 -2.44 16.35
CA LYS A 443 18.08 -2.17 17.77
C LYS A 443 19.49 -2.53 18.23
N PHE A 444 19.95 -3.76 17.99
CA PHE A 444 21.29 -4.20 18.43
C PHE A 444 22.40 -3.49 17.64
N LEU A 445 22.21 -3.23 16.34
CA LEU A 445 23.17 -2.48 15.53
C LEU A 445 23.16 -0.97 15.85
N GLY A 446 22.09 -0.43 16.42
CA GLY A 446 22.01 0.97 16.85
C GLY A 446 22.91 1.27 18.05
N VAL A 447 23.18 0.27 18.90
CA VAL A 447 23.90 0.41 20.19
C VAL A 447 25.24 -0.34 20.18
N ASP A 448 25.82 -0.54 19.00
CA ASP A 448 27.12 -1.19 18.76
C ASP A 448 27.23 -2.66 19.27
N GLU A 449 26.10 -3.33 19.56
CA GLU A 449 26.01 -4.72 20.02
C GLU A 449 25.99 -5.71 18.84
N VAL A 450 27.02 -5.64 18.00
CA VAL A 450 27.11 -6.38 16.73
C VAL A 450 27.11 -7.90 16.91
N GLU A 451 27.67 -8.39 18.01
CA GLU A 451 27.66 -9.83 18.31
C GLU A 451 26.24 -10.37 18.52
N ASN A 452 25.40 -9.61 19.21
CA ASN A 452 24.01 -9.98 19.45
C ASN A 452 23.18 -9.87 18.16
N ALA A 453 23.41 -8.84 17.34
CA ALA A 453 22.82 -8.75 16.01
C ALA A 453 23.17 -9.96 15.11
N MET A 454 24.43 -10.42 15.14
CA MET A 454 24.86 -11.62 14.41
C MET A 454 24.20 -12.90 14.94
N LYS A 455 23.99 -13.02 16.27
CA LYS A 455 23.25 -14.15 16.84
C LYS A 455 21.78 -14.15 16.39
N ILE A 456 21.13 -12.98 16.36
CA ILE A 456 19.77 -12.82 15.82
C ILE A 456 19.73 -13.23 14.34
N TRP A 457 20.69 -12.79 13.54
CA TRP A 457 20.79 -13.14 12.11
C TRP A 457 20.83 -14.66 11.87
N VAL A 458 21.59 -15.39 12.70
CA VAL A 458 21.65 -16.86 12.62
C VAL A 458 20.32 -17.47 13.05
N LYS A 459 19.75 -17.00 14.17
CA LYS A 459 18.47 -17.49 14.70
C LYS A 459 17.29 -17.30 13.75
N MET A 460 17.32 -16.31 12.85
CA MET A 460 16.27 -16.14 11.83
C MET A 460 16.00 -17.43 11.04
N LYS A 461 17.05 -18.21 10.76
CA LYS A 461 16.94 -19.48 10.03
C LYS A 461 16.20 -20.55 10.83
N ASP A 462 16.35 -20.54 12.15
CA ASP A 462 15.69 -21.50 13.06
C ASP A 462 14.16 -21.28 13.10
N TYR A 463 13.71 -20.05 12.81
CA TYR A 463 12.29 -19.70 12.71
C TYR A 463 11.74 -19.77 11.27
N GLU A 464 12.49 -20.33 10.33
CA GLU A 464 12.12 -20.41 8.90
C GLU A 464 11.86 -19.04 8.24
N VAL A 465 12.40 -17.95 8.81
CA VAL A 465 12.25 -16.60 8.26
C VAL A 465 13.44 -16.29 7.35
N PHE A 466 13.17 -16.25 6.04
CA PHE A 466 14.18 -15.88 5.05
C PHE A 466 14.40 -14.36 5.02
N PRO A 467 15.67 -13.90 5.07
CA PRO A 467 16.00 -12.47 4.96
C PRO A 467 15.52 -11.87 3.64
N ASP A 468 14.99 -10.65 3.71
CA ASP A 468 14.64 -9.86 2.53
C ASP A 468 15.69 -8.75 2.26
N SER A 469 15.41 -7.90 1.27
CA SER A 469 16.26 -6.76 0.94
C SER A 469 16.48 -5.81 2.12
N LYS A 470 15.49 -5.60 3.00
CA LYS A 470 15.61 -4.69 4.14
C LYS A 470 16.58 -5.26 5.19
N HIS A 471 16.44 -6.53 5.53
CA HIS A 471 17.32 -7.22 6.48
C HIS A 471 18.78 -7.16 6.06
N LEU A 472 19.04 -7.41 4.77
CA LEU A 472 20.39 -7.39 4.21
C LEU A 472 20.97 -5.97 4.18
N VAL A 473 20.18 -4.97 3.81
CA VAL A 473 20.59 -3.56 3.90
C VAL A 473 20.99 -3.19 5.32
N ILE A 474 20.13 -3.46 6.31
CA ILE A 474 20.36 -3.16 7.73
C ILE A 474 21.64 -3.82 8.23
N MET A 475 21.84 -5.10 7.93
CA MET A 475 23.04 -5.83 8.35
C MET A 475 24.31 -5.33 7.69
N VAL A 476 24.28 -5.07 6.38
CA VAL A 476 25.47 -4.59 5.66
C VAL A 476 25.85 -3.19 6.13
N GLU A 477 24.89 -2.28 6.26
CA GLU A 477 25.13 -0.93 6.79
C GLU A 477 25.65 -0.98 8.23
N GLY A 478 25.00 -1.77 9.09
CA GLY A 478 25.42 -2.00 10.46
C GLY A 478 26.84 -2.55 10.54
N LEU A 479 27.17 -3.66 9.87
CA LEU A 479 28.50 -4.26 9.94
C LEU A 479 29.60 -3.34 9.38
N VAL A 480 29.31 -2.56 8.34
CA VAL A 480 30.25 -1.58 7.79
C VAL A 480 30.50 -0.44 8.77
N LYS A 481 29.44 0.09 9.42
CA LYS A 481 29.53 1.15 10.43
C LYS A 481 30.45 0.74 11.60
N HIS A 482 30.40 -0.52 12.02
CA HIS A 482 31.20 -1.05 13.13
C HIS A 482 32.55 -1.67 12.71
N GLY A 483 32.98 -1.48 11.45
CA GLY A 483 34.31 -1.89 11.00
C GLY A 483 34.46 -3.36 10.60
N LEU A 484 33.40 -4.17 10.64
CA LEU A 484 33.38 -5.57 10.17
C LEU A 484 33.10 -5.68 8.66
N LYS A 485 33.87 -4.92 7.87
CA LYS A 485 33.65 -4.75 6.42
C LYS A 485 33.76 -6.04 5.60
N VAL A 486 34.61 -6.99 6.02
CA VAL A 486 34.80 -8.28 5.32
C VAL A 486 33.51 -9.09 5.37
N LYS A 487 32.92 -9.23 6.57
CA LYS A 487 31.63 -9.91 6.77
C LYS A 487 30.48 -9.19 6.07
N GLY A 488 30.47 -7.85 6.10
CA GLY A 488 29.50 -7.06 5.34
C GLY A 488 29.57 -7.31 3.83
N ARG A 489 30.77 -7.50 3.27
CA ARG A 489 30.96 -7.85 1.86
C ARG A 489 30.52 -9.27 1.53
N GLU A 490 30.76 -10.22 2.43
CA GLU A 490 30.28 -11.60 2.29
C GLU A 490 28.75 -11.65 2.22
N LEU A 491 28.06 -10.98 3.15
CA LEU A 491 26.60 -10.88 3.14
C LEU A 491 26.05 -10.13 1.92
N TYR A 492 26.74 -9.09 1.46
CA TYR A 492 26.36 -8.38 0.23
C TYR A 492 26.51 -9.26 -1.02
N ASN A 493 27.52 -10.12 -1.07
CA ASN A 493 27.68 -11.07 -2.18
C ASN A 493 26.63 -12.19 -2.12
N GLU A 494 26.26 -12.65 -0.92
CA GLU A 494 25.13 -13.58 -0.71
C GLU A 494 23.80 -12.96 -1.17
N MET A 495 23.59 -11.66 -0.92
CA MET A 495 22.42 -10.92 -1.43
C MET A 495 22.32 -10.97 -2.95
N ILE A 496 23.44 -10.75 -3.65
CA ILE A 496 23.49 -10.76 -5.12
C ILE A 496 23.28 -12.17 -5.66
N SER A 497 23.82 -13.21 -5.02
CA SER A 497 23.66 -14.59 -5.48
C SER A 497 22.23 -15.11 -5.29
N ILE A 498 21.47 -14.55 -4.34
CA ILE A 498 20.04 -14.85 -4.13
C ILE A 498 19.13 -14.12 -5.16
N GLY A 499 19.68 -13.21 -5.97
CA GLY A 499 18.94 -12.50 -7.03
C GLY A 499 18.26 -11.21 -6.58
N ILE A 500 18.65 -10.64 -5.43
CA ILE A 500 18.18 -9.33 -4.98
C ILE A 500 18.91 -8.24 -5.79
N VAL A 501 18.17 -7.21 -6.23
CA VAL A 501 18.68 -6.11 -7.06
C VAL A 501 19.79 -5.36 -6.33
N GLU A 502 20.91 -5.09 -7.02
CA GLU A 502 22.04 -4.33 -6.45
C GLU A 502 21.57 -2.96 -5.95
N ASP A 503 21.77 -2.67 -4.65
CA ASP A 503 21.59 -1.31 -4.12
C ASP A 503 22.86 -0.47 -4.41
N PRO A 504 22.76 0.59 -5.24
CA PRO A 504 23.90 1.45 -5.56
C PRO A 504 24.52 2.13 -4.34
N LYS A 505 23.75 2.38 -3.28
CA LYS A 505 24.23 3.01 -2.03
C LYS A 505 25.12 2.06 -1.26
N LEU A 506 24.70 0.80 -1.09
CA LEU A 506 25.51 -0.24 -0.43
C LEU A 506 26.80 -0.50 -1.20
N LYS A 507 26.73 -0.59 -2.53
CA LYS A 507 27.90 -0.78 -3.40
C LYS A 507 28.91 0.35 -3.25
N LYS A 508 28.44 1.61 -3.10
CA LYS A 508 29.29 2.79 -2.86
C LYS A 508 29.93 2.76 -1.47
N LEU A 509 29.15 2.46 -0.41
CA LEU A 509 29.64 2.33 0.97
C LEU A 509 30.77 1.28 1.10
N LEU A 510 30.65 0.17 0.37
CA LEU A 510 31.66 -0.90 0.31
C LEU A 510 32.90 -0.57 -0.56
N LYS A 511 32.86 0.52 -1.35
CA LYS A 511 33.92 0.95 -2.29
C LYS A 511 34.71 2.16 -1.79
N ASP A 512 34.03 3.17 -1.25
CA ASP A 512 34.64 4.40 -0.68
C ASP A 512 35.61 4.07 0.48
N SER A 513 35.41 2.94 1.13
CA SER A 513 36.24 2.43 2.24
C SER A 513 37.62 1.89 1.84
N LEU A 514 37.90 1.64 0.55
CA LEU A 514 39.23 1.25 0.06
C LEU A 514 40.20 2.43 0.02
N GLU A 515 39.70 3.63 -0.30
CA GLU A 515 40.52 4.84 -0.38
C GLU A 515 41.00 5.29 1.01
N ASP A 516 40.17 5.10 2.04
CA ASP A 516 40.50 5.46 3.42
C ASP A 516 41.48 4.50 4.10
N GLU A 517 41.41 3.18 3.84
CA GLU A 517 42.43 2.23 4.31
C GLU A 517 43.77 2.39 3.58
N CYS A 518 43.73 2.71 2.29
CA CYS A 518 44.93 3.05 1.53
C CYS A 518 45.55 4.38 2.01
N ARG A 519 44.74 5.36 2.43
CA ARG A 519 45.20 6.60 3.08
C ARG A 519 45.76 6.37 4.49
N LYS A 520 45.13 5.53 5.33
CA LYS A 520 45.61 5.21 6.69
C LYS A 520 46.91 4.40 6.65
N SER A 521 47.04 3.42 5.75
CA SER A 521 48.30 2.67 5.54
C SER A 521 49.42 3.54 4.98
N ARG A 522 49.12 4.51 4.10
CA ARG A 522 50.08 5.50 3.63
C ARG A 522 50.55 6.43 4.75
N LYS A 523 49.65 6.91 5.64
CA LYS A 523 50.01 7.74 6.80
C LYS A 523 50.86 6.97 7.82
N SER A 524 50.50 5.74 8.17
CA SER A 524 51.29 4.85 9.04
C SER A 524 52.70 4.60 8.49
N ARG A 525 52.84 4.29 7.19
CA ARG A 525 54.15 4.14 6.53
C ARG A 525 54.96 5.44 6.51
N HIS A 526 54.31 6.60 6.45
CA HIS A 526 54.99 7.89 6.47
C HIS A 526 55.50 8.27 7.86
N GLU A 527 54.72 7.97 8.91
CA GLU A 527 55.10 8.12 10.32
C GLU A 527 56.28 7.20 10.68
N GLU A 528 56.23 5.92 10.28
CA GLU A 528 57.34 4.98 10.49
C GLU A 528 58.62 5.40 9.74
N ARG A 529 58.50 5.97 8.53
CA ARG A 529 59.65 6.52 7.80
C ARG A 529 60.22 7.76 8.50
N ARG A 530 59.38 8.63 9.07
CA ARG A 530 59.83 9.79 9.88
C ARG A 530 60.58 9.35 11.14
N VAL A 531 60.09 8.34 11.85
CA VAL A 531 60.76 7.78 13.05
C VAL A 531 62.10 7.14 12.70
N ARG A 532 62.18 6.38 11.59
CA ARG A 532 63.44 5.80 11.09
C ARG A 532 64.44 6.87 10.63
N MET A 533 64.00 7.95 9.98
CA MET A 533 64.89 9.06 9.62
C MET A 533 65.40 9.84 10.84
N HIS A 534 64.58 10.01 11.89
CA HIS A 534 65.02 10.61 13.16
C HIS A 534 66.05 9.74 13.89
N HIS A 535 65.87 8.41 13.88
CA HIS A 535 66.85 7.46 14.45
C HIS A 535 68.14 7.40 13.62
N GLY A 536 68.05 7.44 12.30
CA GLY A 536 69.21 7.50 11.40
C GLY A 536 70.05 8.76 11.58
N LYS A 537 69.43 9.94 11.73
CA LYS A 537 70.15 11.20 11.98
C LYS A 537 70.87 11.23 13.33
N LYS A 538 70.30 10.62 14.39
CA LYS A 538 71.00 10.43 15.67
C LYS A 538 72.23 9.53 15.53
N TRP A 539 72.16 8.48 14.71
CA TRP A 539 73.28 7.57 14.46
C TRP A 539 74.44 8.24 13.69
N PHE A 540 74.15 9.08 12.70
CA PHE A 540 75.18 9.82 11.96
C PHE A 540 75.84 10.94 12.76
N SER A 541 75.13 11.53 13.74
CA SER A 541 75.72 12.55 14.61
C SER A 541 76.71 11.97 15.64
N VAL A 542 76.55 10.70 16.02
CA VAL A 542 77.45 10.01 16.98
C VAL A 542 78.72 9.47 16.30
N LYS A 543 78.68 9.19 14.99
CA LYS A 543 79.87 8.75 14.24
C LYS A 543 80.80 9.88 13.79
N LYS A 544 80.33 11.13 13.77
CA LYS A 544 81.14 12.31 13.37
C LYS A 544 81.90 12.97 14.53
N SER A 545 81.80 12.44 15.75
CA SER A 545 82.56 12.90 16.93
C SER A 545 83.63 11.88 17.39
N ARG A 546 83.98 10.90 16.55
CA ARG A 546 84.97 9.84 16.84
C ARG A 546 86.00 9.61 15.72
N THR A 547 86.17 10.59 14.85
CA THR A 547 87.26 10.75 13.87
C THR A 547 87.59 12.21 13.83
#